data_AF-A0A9P7YSP5-F1
#
_entry.id   AF-A0A9P7YSP5-F1
#
_cell.length_a   1.000
_cell.length_b   1.000
_cell.length_c   1.000
_cell.angle_alpha   90.00
_cell.angle_beta   90.00
_cell.angle_gamma   90.00
#
_symmetry.space_group_name_H-M   'P 1'
#
loop_
_entity.id
_entity.type
_entity.pdbx_description
1 polymer ?
#
loop_
_entity_poly.entity_id
_entity_poly.type
_entity_poly.pdbx_seq_one_letter_code
_entity_poly.pdbx_strand_id
1 'polypeptide(L)'
;MPQTYQDINFDALDPALVNAAAQNFTDSIYAPPPIEGRDIPNVGPYWVAPAPRLSPINTNSVPHPGQYQHKILNQFSSPVTPLQVLDRELPEFNESLNERLGEALAQERARPKREKPPQVGTVRTTMGTLSKNLRPANIEAAKTASSLYASCQFTPRSWGLDNYSGNVQFEYNREGELTPGKRFSTEELMAYLYQHYLHQFKTLPDGTAGFVSSGLALWVQNSPADSKSRYPVPGKSDKCRWDNCPVKDGTIHKGFFRVALDEKASWVNASDQDPFYNAGYLHLFCLEKMLDLPRLMQTIPGILRPDTRRFREGTRKMMVTRDHPEMEDIVNDFVQNAQTWESYPGIVHNGLNNSTSWYQHSLGYQLTEYHLHHQAKRVGRVREQRGGNNIGNHMGNCDVFAGAEKVKPRQAPQTPQARQVARTSASGSLTGRKRRRTSSLEDDPDDEFRPNDDFSPINSAMRPNKRPRRKSSNTPNYNV
;
A
#
# COMPACT_ATOMS: atom_id res chain seq x y z
N MET A 1 -10.97 -44.74 -26.84
CA MET A 1 -9.64 -45.18 -27.30
C MET A 1 -8.79 -43.92 -27.46
N PRO A 2 -7.89 -43.58 -26.53
CA PRO A 2 -7.11 -42.35 -26.63
C PRO A 2 -5.91 -42.57 -27.56
N GLN A 3 -5.67 -41.63 -28.48
CA GLN A 3 -4.48 -41.60 -29.33
C GLN A 3 -3.30 -41.02 -28.55
N THR A 4 -2.18 -41.72 -28.59
CA THR A 4 -0.89 -41.39 -27.98
C THR A 4 -0.22 -40.23 -28.71
N TYR A 5 0.17 -39.19 -27.98
CA TYR A 5 1.10 -38.15 -28.41
C TYR A 5 2.50 -38.77 -28.54
N GLN A 6 3.17 -38.57 -29.68
CA GLN A 6 4.58 -38.91 -29.86
C GLN A 6 5.45 -37.73 -29.41
N ASP A 7 6.49 -38.05 -28.66
CA ASP A 7 7.53 -37.13 -28.19
C ASP A 7 8.30 -36.52 -29.37
N ILE A 8 8.37 -35.19 -29.41
CA ILE A 8 9.26 -34.46 -30.32
C ILE A 8 10.63 -34.39 -29.66
N ASN A 9 11.62 -34.99 -30.32
CA ASN A 9 13.02 -34.99 -29.88
C ASN A 9 13.67 -33.63 -30.19
N PHE A 10 14.06 -32.88 -29.16
CA PHE A 10 14.64 -31.53 -29.26
C PHE A 10 16.16 -31.52 -29.51
N ASP A 11 16.83 -32.67 -29.58
CA ASP A 11 18.29 -32.73 -29.71
C ASP A 11 18.81 -32.64 -31.16
N ALA A 12 17.96 -32.31 -32.13
CA ALA A 12 18.31 -32.24 -33.56
C ALA A 12 18.08 -30.86 -34.21
N LEU A 13 18.11 -29.78 -33.45
CA LEU A 13 18.04 -28.42 -34.01
C LEU A 13 19.44 -27.81 -34.15
N ASP A 14 19.75 -27.40 -35.39
CA ASP A 14 21.00 -26.77 -35.79
C ASP A 14 21.28 -25.50 -34.95
N PRO A 15 22.40 -25.43 -34.20
CA PRO A 15 22.76 -24.26 -33.41
C PRO A 15 22.87 -22.96 -34.23
N ALA A 16 23.10 -23.05 -35.54
CA ALA A 16 23.15 -21.89 -36.43
C ALA A 16 21.76 -21.26 -36.67
N LEU A 17 20.70 -22.07 -36.71
CA LEU A 17 19.32 -21.61 -36.85
C LEU A 17 18.77 -20.98 -35.57
N VAL A 18 19.21 -21.48 -34.40
CA VAL A 18 18.85 -20.90 -33.09
C VAL A 18 19.51 -19.53 -32.88
N ASN A 19 20.77 -19.36 -33.33
CA ASN A 19 21.46 -18.07 -33.24
C ASN A 19 20.97 -17.03 -34.27
N ALA A 20 20.57 -17.47 -35.48
CA ALA A 20 19.96 -16.58 -36.48
C ALA A 20 18.56 -16.08 -36.07
N ALA A 21 17.80 -16.88 -35.31
CA ALA A 21 16.52 -16.45 -34.74
C ALA A 21 16.69 -15.46 -33.56
N ALA A 22 17.78 -15.58 -32.79
CA ALA A 22 18.08 -14.69 -31.67
C ALA A 22 18.57 -13.30 -32.12
N GLN A 23 19.30 -13.19 -33.24
CA GLN A 23 19.79 -11.91 -33.77
C GLN A 23 18.71 -11.11 -34.52
N ASN A 24 17.74 -11.77 -35.15
CA ASN A 24 16.62 -11.08 -35.82
C ASN A 24 15.53 -10.58 -34.84
N PHE A 25 15.57 -10.98 -33.57
CA PHE A 25 14.60 -10.56 -32.55
C PHE A 25 15.00 -9.26 -31.83
N THR A 26 16.28 -8.86 -31.87
CA THR A 26 16.77 -7.66 -31.17
C THR A 26 16.61 -6.37 -31.98
N ASP A 27 16.56 -6.45 -33.31
CA ASP A 27 16.59 -5.26 -34.18
C ASP A 27 15.20 -4.79 -34.64
N SER A 28 14.12 -5.53 -34.34
CA SER A 28 12.78 -5.24 -34.87
C SER A 28 11.73 -4.75 -33.85
N ILE A 29 12.10 -4.49 -32.59
CA ILE A 29 11.13 -4.09 -31.54
C ILE A 29 11.14 -2.57 -31.24
N TYR A 30 12.06 -1.78 -31.80
CA TYR A 30 12.17 -0.34 -31.46
C TYR A 30 12.32 0.59 -32.66
N ALA A 31 11.34 0.62 -33.55
CA ALA A 31 10.97 1.82 -34.31
C ALA A 31 9.59 1.63 -34.95
N PRO A 32 8.55 2.41 -34.58
CA PRO A 32 7.36 2.48 -35.42
C PRO A 32 7.68 3.24 -36.72
N PRO A 33 7.05 2.88 -37.86
CA PRO A 33 7.24 3.58 -39.13
C PRO A 33 6.74 5.03 -39.04
N PRO A 34 7.30 5.95 -39.86
CA PRO A 34 6.86 7.34 -39.89
C PRO A 34 5.43 7.45 -40.40
N ILE A 35 4.58 8.17 -39.66
CA ILE A 35 3.23 8.52 -40.08
C ILE A 35 3.36 9.74 -40.99
N GLU A 36 3.39 9.51 -42.29
CA GLU A 36 3.22 10.58 -43.28
C GLU A 36 1.73 10.82 -43.57
N GLY A 37 1.33 12.09 -43.49
CA GLY A 37 0.23 12.67 -44.27
C GLY A 37 -1.20 12.33 -43.85
N ARG A 38 -1.73 13.05 -42.87
CA ARG A 38 -3.16 13.40 -42.86
C ARG A 38 -3.34 14.89 -42.64
N ASP A 39 -3.89 15.54 -43.66
CA ASP A 39 -4.25 16.95 -43.72
C ASP A 39 -5.27 17.31 -42.63
N ILE A 40 -4.91 18.26 -41.78
CA ILE A 40 -5.83 18.93 -40.86
C ILE A 40 -6.19 20.28 -41.47
N PRO A 41 -7.48 20.63 -41.61
CA PRO A 41 -7.89 21.89 -42.21
C PRO A 41 -7.48 23.09 -41.34
N ASN A 42 -6.88 24.04 -42.04
CA ASN A 42 -6.43 25.35 -41.60
C ASN A 42 -7.56 26.17 -40.97
N VAL A 43 -7.45 26.50 -39.67
CA VAL A 43 -8.31 27.47 -39.00
C VAL A 43 -7.44 28.68 -38.65
N GLY A 44 -7.81 29.84 -39.21
CA GLY A 44 -7.00 31.05 -39.28
C GLY A 44 -6.73 31.78 -37.95
N PRO A 45 -5.89 32.83 -38.00
CA PRO A 45 -5.31 33.46 -36.82
C PRO A 45 -6.21 34.57 -36.27
N TYR A 46 -6.58 34.47 -34.99
CA TYR A 46 -7.09 35.61 -34.23
C TYR A 46 -6.06 36.08 -33.20
N TRP A 47 -5.88 37.38 -33.21
CA TRP A 47 -4.92 38.21 -32.50
C TRP A 47 -5.01 38.09 -30.97
N VAL A 48 -3.87 37.97 -30.29
CA VAL A 48 -3.75 38.23 -28.84
C VAL A 48 -2.53 39.13 -28.60
N ALA A 49 -2.78 40.27 -27.94
CA ALA A 49 -1.80 41.31 -27.66
C ALA A 49 -0.76 40.88 -26.59
N PRO A 50 0.47 41.43 -26.62
CA PRO A 50 1.50 41.13 -25.62
C PRO A 50 1.24 41.83 -24.28
N ALA A 51 1.43 41.11 -23.18
CA ALA A 51 1.34 41.61 -21.82
C ALA A 51 2.49 42.60 -21.47
N PRO A 52 2.28 43.56 -20.56
CA PRO A 52 3.26 44.59 -20.25
C PRO A 52 4.45 44.04 -19.47
N ARG A 53 5.65 44.49 -19.86
CA ARG A 53 6.93 44.19 -19.17
C ARG A 53 6.97 44.92 -17.82
N LEU A 54 7.09 44.16 -16.74
CA LEU A 54 7.48 44.69 -15.43
C LEU A 54 9.01 44.78 -15.36
N SER A 55 9.50 45.91 -14.85
CA SER A 55 10.92 46.24 -14.69
C SER A 55 11.64 45.29 -13.72
N PRO A 56 12.94 45.02 -13.93
CA PRO A 56 13.71 44.12 -13.06
C PRO A 56 13.91 44.71 -11.66
N ILE A 57 13.60 43.92 -10.64
CA ILE A 57 13.88 44.20 -9.23
C ILE A 57 15.39 44.08 -8.99
N ASN A 58 15.96 45.09 -8.33
CA ASN A 58 17.37 45.21 -7.96
C ASN A 58 17.78 44.10 -6.97
N THR A 59 18.61 43.15 -7.40
CA THR A 59 19.02 41.94 -6.65
C THR A 59 20.29 42.13 -5.82
N ASN A 60 20.46 43.25 -5.13
CA ASN A 60 21.59 43.45 -4.22
C ASN A 60 21.21 43.09 -2.78
N SER A 61 20.94 41.81 -2.53
CA SER A 61 21.07 41.06 -1.27
C SER A 61 20.19 39.81 -1.33
N VAL A 62 20.65 38.75 -1.99
CA VAL A 62 19.96 37.45 -1.95
C VAL A 62 20.16 36.87 -0.54
N PRO A 63 19.10 36.71 0.28
CA PRO A 63 19.22 36.04 1.57
C PRO A 63 19.62 34.59 1.33
N HIS A 64 20.54 34.06 2.12
CA HIS A 64 20.89 32.64 2.06
C HIS A 64 19.63 31.78 2.31
N PRO A 65 19.46 30.64 1.60
CA PRO A 65 18.34 29.75 1.81
C PRO A 65 18.30 29.32 3.28
N GLY A 66 17.25 29.73 3.99
CA GLY A 66 17.03 29.39 5.41
C GLY A 66 17.18 30.54 6.41
N GLN A 67 17.46 31.78 5.99
CA GLN A 67 17.47 32.95 6.88
C GLN A 67 16.30 33.89 6.61
N TYR A 68 15.55 34.22 7.66
CA TYR A 68 14.54 35.28 7.63
C TYR A 68 15.22 36.64 7.52
N GLN A 69 14.58 37.59 6.82
CA GLN A 69 15.06 38.98 6.78
C GLN A 69 15.06 39.63 8.17
N HIS A 70 14.16 39.18 9.06
CA HIS A 70 14.03 39.70 10.41
C HIS A 70 15.01 39.02 11.38
N LYS A 71 15.94 39.78 11.95
CA LYS A 71 17.06 39.27 12.77
C LYS A 71 16.62 38.44 13.99
N ILE A 72 15.49 38.78 14.62
CA ILE A 72 14.99 38.05 15.80
C ILE A 72 14.45 36.67 15.42
N LEU A 73 13.86 36.52 14.22
CA LEU A 73 13.31 35.24 13.77
C LEU A 73 14.39 34.17 13.57
N ASN A 74 15.60 34.60 13.17
CA ASN A 74 16.76 33.72 13.03
C ASN A 74 17.34 33.23 14.37
N GLN A 75 16.87 33.73 15.50
CA GLN A 75 17.38 33.34 16.83
C GLN A 75 16.57 32.22 17.49
N PHE A 76 15.38 31.90 16.98
CA PHE A 76 14.54 30.83 17.49
C PHE A 76 15.10 29.46 17.08
N SER A 77 14.93 28.46 17.95
CA SER A 77 15.40 27.10 17.65
C SER A 77 14.49 26.34 16.69
N SER A 78 13.25 26.82 16.52
CA SER A 78 12.23 26.29 15.63
C SER A 78 11.42 27.43 15.02
N PRO A 79 11.05 27.35 13.73
CA PRO A 79 10.26 28.39 13.06
C PRO A 79 8.80 28.44 13.56
N VAL A 80 8.33 27.42 14.28
CA VAL A 80 6.92 27.30 14.70
C VAL A 80 6.54 28.39 15.73
N THR A 81 7.41 28.64 16.71
CA THR A 81 7.15 29.61 17.79
C THR A 81 6.98 31.04 17.26
N PRO A 82 7.89 31.59 16.42
CA PRO A 82 7.70 32.92 15.88
C PRO A 82 6.49 33.03 14.94
N LEU A 83 6.18 31.98 14.16
CA LEU A 83 4.99 31.98 13.30
C LEU A 83 3.70 32.09 14.12
N GLN A 84 3.62 31.44 15.28
CA GLN A 84 2.47 31.58 16.18
C GLN A 84 2.32 32.99 16.78
N VAL A 85 3.43 33.71 16.96
CA VAL A 85 3.39 35.12 17.40
C VAL A 85 2.90 36.00 16.25
N LEU A 86 3.41 35.78 15.04
CA LEU A 86 3.02 36.52 13.83
C LEU A 86 1.54 36.29 13.46
N ASP A 87 1.04 35.05 13.53
CA ASP A 87 -0.34 34.71 13.23
C ASP A 87 -1.35 35.33 14.21
N ARG A 88 -0.92 35.63 15.43
CA ARG A 88 -1.75 36.28 16.46
C ARG A 88 -1.79 37.80 16.34
N GLU A 89 -0.78 38.39 15.72
CA GLU A 89 -0.54 39.84 15.68
C GLU A 89 -0.49 40.31 14.22
N LEU A 90 -1.61 40.29 13.52
CA LEU A 90 -1.75 40.95 12.20
C LEU A 90 -3.05 41.76 12.21
N PRO A 91 -2.94 43.11 12.19
CA PRO A 91 -2.48 43.75 10.96
C PRO A 91 -1.47 44.91 11.08
N GLU A 92 -0.98 45.31 12.25
CA GLU A 92 -0.02 46.43 12.33
C GLU A 92 1.36 45.97 12.85
N PHE A 93 2.34 46.01 11.95
CA PHE A 93 3.76 45.72 12.19
C PHE A 93 4.40 46.84 13.02
N ASN A 94 4.01 46.95 14.30
CA ASN A 94 4.48 47.99 15.22
C ASN A 94 5.59 47.45 16.16
N GLU A 95 6.27 48.36 16.89
CA GLU A 95 7.32 48.04 17.88
C GLU A 95 6.91 46.92 18.86
N SER A 96 5.61 46.78 19.13
CA SER A 96 5.02 45.72 19.97
C SER A 96 5.31 44.28 19.46
N LEU A 97 5.45 44.07 18.15
CA LEU A 97 5.78 42.75 17.60
C LEU A 97 7.21 42.32 17.95
N ASN A 98 8.16 43.27 17.94
CA ASN A 98 9.54 43.01 18.30
C ASN A 98 9.70 42.68 19.77
N GLU A 99 8.97 43.38 20.64
CA GLU A 99 8.92 43.08 22.07
C GLU A 99 8.35 41.68 22.31
N ARG A 100 7.23 41.33 21.68
CA ARG A 100 6.61 40.00 21.84
C ARG A 100 7.45 38.86 21.28
N LEU A 101 8.13 39.08 20.15
CA LEU A 101 9.11 38.12 19.65
C LEU A 101 10.30 38.00 20.60
N GLY A 102 10.75 39.11 21.20
CA GLY A 102 11.78 39.12 22.23
C GLY A 102 11.38 38.34 23.49
N GLU A 103 10.16 38.53 23.98
CA GLU A 103 9.60 37.80 25.12
C GLU A 103 9.45 36.31 24.83
N ALA A 104 8.93 35.95 23.65
CA ALA A 104 8.80 34.55 23.23
C ALA A 104 10.17 33.86 23.14
N LEU A 105 11.19 34.57 22.64
CA LEU A 105 12.56 34.08 22.59
C LEU A 105 13.17 33.92 24.00
N ALA A 106 12.92 34.87 24.90
CA ALA A 106 13.36 34.79 26.30
C ALA A 106 12.70 33.60 27.01
N GLN A 107 11.41 33.35 26.78
CA GLN A 107 10.69 32.19 27.30
C GLN A 107 11.23 30.88 26.72
N GLU A 108 11.57 30.82 25.43
CA GLU A 108 12.18 29.64 24.81
C GLU A 108 13.55 29.33 25.42
N ARG A 109 14.36 30.37 25.70
CA ARG A 109 15.67 30.23 26.34
C ARG A 109 15.59 29.88 27.83
N ALA A 110 14.58 30.39 28.53
CA ALA A 110 14.34 30.11 29.94
C ALA A 110 13.70 28.75 30.20
N ARG A 111 13.11 28.12 29.16
CA ARG A 111 12.62 26.74 29.29
C ARG A 111 13.81 25.81 29.53
N PRO A 112 13.80 25.00 30.61
CA PRO A 112 14.82 23.99 30.79
C PRO A 112 14.83 23.11 29.55
N LYS A 113 16.00 22.98 28.91
CA LYS A 113 16.17 22.09 27.76
C LYS A 113 15.63 20.73 28.20
N ARG A 114 14.47 20.34 27.67
CA ARG A 114 14.05 18.95 27.73
C ARG A 114 15.13 18.21 26.98
N GLU A 115 16.08 17.65 27.71
CA GLU A 115 16.92 16.60 27.18
C GLU A 115 15.96 15.65 26.48
N LYS A 116 16.12 15.51 25.16
CA LYS A 116 15.46 14.40 24.47
C LYS A 116 15.82 13.19 25.32
N PRO A 117 14.85 12.42 25.85
CA PRO A 117 15.20 11.18 26.50
C PRO A 117 16.14 10.47 25.53
N PRO A 118 17.30 9.96 26.02
CA PRO A 118 18.25 9.29 25.15
C PRO A 118 17.44 8.38 24.24
N GLN A 119 17.67 8.48 22.93
CA GLN A 119 17.06 7.55 21.98
C GLN A 119 17.21 6.19 22.63
N VAL A 120 16.08 5.60 23.04
CA VAL A 120 16.11 4.36 23.79
C VAL A 120 16.57 3.32 22.79
N GLY A 121 17.89 3.21 22.65
CA GLY A 121 18.55 2.04 22.13
C GLY A 121 17.93 0.88 22.88
N THR A 122 17.39 -0.04 22.10
CA THR A 122 16.99 -1.39 22.49
C THR A 122 16.67 -1.51 23.97
N VAL A 123 15.39 -1.35 24.34
CA VAL A 123 14.91 -1.61 25.69
C VAL A 123 15.40 -3.00 26.12
N ARG A 124 16.53 -3.06 26.83
CA ARG A 124 16.92 -4.22 27.62
C ARG A 124 16.06 -4.13 28.87
N THR A 125 14.88 -4.73 28.81
CA THR A 125 14.14 -5.07 30.02
C THR A 125 15.03 -5.90 30.94
N THR A 126 15.03 -5.58 32.22
CA THR A 126 15.85 -6.12 33.31
C THR A 126 15.68 -7.62 33.60
N MET A 127 15.14 -8.41 32.67
CA MET A 127 14.80 -9.84 32.83
C MET A 127 14.99 -10.66 31.55
N GLY A 128 16.01 -10.37 30.71
CA GLY A 128 16.47 -11.27 29.63
C GLY A 128 15.44 -11.70 28.58
N THR A 129 14.26 -11.09 28.56
CA THR A 129 13.18 -11.39 27.61
C THR A 129 13.21 -10.33 26.54
N LEU A 130 13.64 -10.70 25.33
CA LEU A 130 13.59 -9.84 24.15
C LEU A 130 12.17 -9.26 24.03
N SER A 131 12.08 -7.94 23.96
CA SER A 131 10.87 -7.24 23.57
C SER A 131 10.33 -7.90 22.29
N LYS A 132 9.12 -8.45 22.36
CA LYS A 132 8.50 -9.16 21.23
C LYS A 132 7.98 -8.22 20.14
N ASN A 133 8.44 -6.97 20.09
CA ASN A 133 8.04 -6.00 19.09
C ASN A 133 9.01 -6.08 17.91
N LEU A 134 8.58 -6.73 16.82
CA LEU A 134 9.35 -6.91 15.58
C LEU A 134 9.28 -5.68 14.66
N ARG A 135 8.49 -4.65 15.01
CA ARG A 135 8.32 -3.45 14.20
C ARG A 135 9.65 -2.76 13.84
N PRO A 136 10.61 -2.57 14.76
CA PRO A 136 11.91 -1.98 14.40
C PRO A 136 12.67 -2.81 13.38
N ALA A 137 12.69 -4.15 13.54
CA ALA A 137 13.32 -5.05 12.59
C ALA A 137 12.63 -5.04 11.22
N ASN A 138 11.30 -4.91 11.17
CA ASN A 138 10.55 -4.77 9.93
C ASN A 138 10.92 -3.48 9.17
N ILE A 139 11.04 -2.37 9.89
CA ILE A 139 11.43 -1.07 9.33
C ILE A 139 12.88 -1.10 8.86
N GLU A 140 13.77 -1.74 9.60
CA GLU A 140 15.18 -1.89 9.23
C GLU A 140 15.35 -2.75 7.98
N ALA A 141 14.67 -3.91 7.91
CA ALA A 141 14.65 -4.74 6.70
C ALA A 141 14.13 -3.99 5.48
N ALA A 142 13.14 -3.09 5.67
CA ALA A 142 12.65 -2.23 4.60
C ALA A 142 13.70 -1.22 4.10
N LYS A 143 14.61 -0.75 4.96
CA LYS A 143 15.70 0.15 4.56
C LYS A 143 16.81 -0.58 3.81
N THR A 144 17.08 -1.83 4.15
CA THR A 144 18.08 -2.67 3.45
C THR A 144 17.62 -3.09 2.04
N ALA A 145 16.34 -2.94 1.72
CA ALA A 145 15.81 -3.33 0.42
C ALA A 145 16.43 -2.57 -0.76
N SER A 146 16.81 -1.29 -0.59
CA SER A 146 17.46 -0.52 -1.66
C SER A 146 18.82 -1.07 -2.10
N SER A 147 19.48 -1.90 -1.27
CA SER A 147 20.69 -2.62 -1.67
C SER A 147 20.42 -3.96 -2.36
N LEU A 148 19.18 -4.45 -2.36
CA LEU A 148 18.81 -5.76 -2.91
C LEU A 148 18.26 -5.69 -4.34
N TYR A 149 17.70 -4.55 -4.73
CA TYR A 149 17.08 -4.35 -6.04
C TYR A 149 17.85 -3.32 -6.86
N ALA A 150 17.77 -3.48 -8.18
CA ALA A 150 18.28 -2.49 -9.11
C ALA A 150 17.34 -1.27 -9.16
N SER A 151 17.91 -0.09 -9.39
CA SER A 151 17.13 1.09 -9.77
C SER A 151 16.34 0.81 -11.05
N CYS A 152 15.18 1.46 -11.19
CA CYS A 152 14.39 1.37 -12.42
C CYS A 152 15.23 1.86 -13.60
N GLN A 153 15.54 0.96 -14.54
CA GLN A 153 16.43 1.26 -15.66
C GLN A 153 15.72 2.06 -16.76
N PHE A 154 14.40 1.96 -16.82
CA PHE A 154 13.57 2.57 -17.85
C PHE A 154 12.32 3.20 -17.24
N THR A 155 11.97 4.39 -17.70
CA THR A 155 10.72 5.06 -17.38
C THR A 155 9.71 4.75 -18.49
N PRO A 156 8.54 4.16 -18.19
CA PRO A 156 7.48 3.94 -19.17
C PRO A 156 7.14 5.20 -19.95
N ARG A 157 6.88 5.04 -21.25
CA ARG A 157 6.43 6.15 -22.09
C ARG A 157 5.02 6.55 -21.65
N SER A 158 4.82 7.84 -21.42
CA SER A 158 3.48 8.38 -21.12
C SER A 158 2.55 8.19 -22.31
N TRP A 159 1.29 7.83 -22.06
CA TRP A 159 0.32 7.46 -23.08
C TRP A 159 -1.13 7.78 -22.67
N GLY A 160 -2.07 7.58 -23.59
CA GLY A 160 -3.50 7.86 -23.39
C GLY A 160 -3.94 9.14 -24.12
N LEU A 161 -5.18 9.55 -23.92
CA LEU A 161 -5.73 10.71 -24.61
C LEU A 161 -5.11 12.01 -24.10
N ASP A 162 -4.77 12.92 -25.01
CA ASP A 162 -4.39 14.28 -24.63
C ASP A 162 -5.63 14.96 -24.04
N ASN A 163 -5.49 15.52 -22.85
CA ASN A 163 -6.54 16.38 -22.32
C ASN A 163 -6.51 17.74 -23.04
N TYR A 164 -7.58 18.53 -22.90
CA TYR A 164 -7.65 19.89 -23.46
C TYR A 164 -6.50 20.83 -22.99
N SER A 165 -5.77 20.44 -21.94
CA SER A 165 -4.62 21.17 -21.40
C SER A 165 -3.28 20.70 -21.98
N GLY A 166 -3.26 19.75 -22.91
CA GLY A 166 -2.05 19.20 -23.52
C GLY A 166 -1.26 18.26 -22.62
N ASN A 167 -1.82 17.83 -21.48
CA ASN A 167 -1.20 16.81 -20.64
C ASN A 167 -1.68 15.43 -21.07
N VAL A 168 -0.74 14.48 -21.06
CA VAL A 168 -1.01 13.09 -21.41
C VAL A 168 -1.74 12.43 -20.24
N GLN A 169 -2.73 11.58 -20.53
CA GLN A 169 -3.58 10.96 -19.52
C GLN A 169 -2.77 10.14 -18.48
N PHE A 170 -1.91 9.23 -18.95
CA PHE A 170 -1.06 8.37 -18.13
C PHE A 170 0.38 8.82 -18.19
N GLU A 171 0.78 9.61 -17.20
CA GLU A 171 2.16 10.08 -17.01
C GLU A 171 2.85 9.28 -15.91
N TYR A 172 4.16 9.07 -16.07
CA TYR A 172 4.96 8.26 -15.17
C TYR A 172 6.12 9.06 -14.57
N ASN A 173 6.49 8.74 -13.33
CA ASN A 173 7.74 9.19 -12.75
C ASN A 173 8.92 8.29 -13.18
N ARG A 174 10.13 8.64 -12.73
CA ARG A 174 11.36 7.93 -13.12
C ARG A 174 11.38 6.47 -12.64
N GLU A 175 10.65 6.19 -11.57
CA GLU A 175 10.53 4.89 -10.92
C GLU A 175 9.51 3.95 -11.61
N GLY A 176 8.77 4.47 -12.59
CA GLY A 176 7.73 3.73 -13.31
C GLY A 176 6.37 3.70 -12.60
N GLU A 177 6.15 4.61 -11.66
CA GLU A 177 4.86 4.84 -11.00
C GLU A 177 4.06 5.88 -11.79
N LEU A 178 2.76 5.66 -11.99
CA LEU A 178 1.87 6.70 -12.49
C LEU A 178 1.90 7.91 -11.55
N THR A 179 1.83 9.12 -12.10
CA THR A 179 2.00 10.41 -11.40
C THR A 179 1.56 10.32 -9.92
N PRO A 180 2.51 10.40 -8.97
CA PRO A 180 2.24 10.06 -7.58
C PRO A 180 1.13 10.89 -6.95
N GLY A 181 0.11 10.23 -6.43
CA GLY A 181 -1.07 10.84 -5.83
C GLY A 181 -2.15 11.26 -6.84
N LYS A 182 -1.91 11.16 -8.15
CA LYS A 182 -2.97 11.25 -9.15
C LYS A 182 -3.91 10.05 -8.98
N ARG A 183 -5.20 10.36 -9.02
CA ARG A 183 -6.29 9.38 -9.10
C ARG A 183 -6.94 9.50 -10.46
N PHE A 184 -7.58 8.42 -10.86
CA PHE A 184 -8.14 8.24 -12.19
C PHE A 184 -9.61 7.89 -12.07
N SER A 185 -10.40 8.39 -13.02
CA SER A 185 -11.81 8.03 -13.13
C SER A 185 -11.99 6.56 -13.50
N THR A 186 -13.22 6.07 -13.38
CA THR A 186 -13.59 4.73 -13.86
C THR A 186 -13.24 4.54 -15.33
N GLU A 187 -13.57 5.51 -16.17
CA GLU A 187 -13.31 5.48 -17.62
C GLU A 187 -11.81 5.48 -17.90
N GLU A 188 -11.03 6.29 -17.17
CA GLU A 188 -9.59 6.34 -17.32
C GLU A 188 -8.94 5.01 -16.90
N LEU A 189 -9.31 4.43 -15.77
CA LEU A 189 -8.78 3.13 -15.35
C LEU A 189 -9.24 1.99 -16.27
N MET A 190 -10.46 2.04 -16.80
CA MET A 190 -10.89 1.07 -17.81
C MET A 190 -10.07 1.21 -19.10
N ALA A 191 -9.83 2.43 -19.58
CA ALA A 191 -8.94 2.66 -20.72
C ALA A 191 -7.52 2.13 -20.42
N TYR A 192 -6.99 2.40 -19.23
CA TYR A 192 -5.69 1.89 -18.79
C TYR A 192 -5.63 0.35 -18.83
N LEU A 193 -6.67 -0.34 -18.36
CA LEU A 193 -6.70 -1.79 -18.24
C LEU A 193 -7.03 -2.53 -19.53
N TYR A 194 -7.83 -1.96 -20.44
CA TYR A 194 -8.25 -2.61 -21.68
C TYR A 194 -7.41 -2.21 -22.89
N GLN A 195 -6.83 -1.00 -22.87
CA GLN A 195 -6.12 -0.41 -24.00
C GLN A 195 -4.63 -0.23 -23.69
N HIS A 196 -4.10 -0.94 -22.68
CA HIS A 196 -2.70 -0.83 -22.31
C HIS A 196 -1.79 -1.16 -23.49
N TYR A 197 -0.79 -0.33 -23.73
CA TYR A 197 0.16 -0.51 -24.83
C TYR A 197 1.01 -1.79 -24.75
N LEU A 198 0.97 -2.50 -23.61
CA LEU A 198 1.70 -3.75 -23.38
C LEU A 198 0.90 -4.98 -23.83
N HIS A 199 -0.39 -4.81 -24.12
CA HIS A 199 -1.21 -5.90 -24.64
C HIS A 199 -0.73 -6.30 -26.03
N GLN A 200 -0.41 -7.58 -26.17
CA GLN A 200 0.02 -8.18 -27.42
C GLN A 200 -1.12 -8.96 -28.04
N PHE A 201 -1.36 -8.70 -29.32
CA PHE A 201 -2.41 -9.34 -30.11
C PHE A 201 -1.80 -10.19 -31.22
N LYS A 202 -2.47 -11.28 -31.57
CA LYS A 202 -2.13 -12.11 -32.73
C LYS A 202 -3.40 -12.45 -33.48
N THR A 203 -3.31 -12.43 -34.80
CA THR A 203 -4.38 -12.90 -35.67
C THR A 203 -4.55 -14.41 -35.50
N LEU A 204 -5.75 -14.81 -35.10
CA LEU A 204 -6.18 -16.19 -34.98
C LEU A 204 -6.50 -16.78 -36.37
N PRO A 205 -6.55 -18.11 -36.51
CA PRO A 205 -6.81 -18.78 -37.79
C PRO A 205 -8.15 -18.40 -38.45
N ASP A 206 -9.12 -17.93 -37.67
CA ASP A 206 -10.43 -17.46 -38.13
C ASP A 206 -10.42 -15.99 -38.62
N GLY A 207 -9.25 -15.35 -38.63
CA GLY A 207 -9.06 -13.96 -39.03
C GLY A 207 -9.36 -12.93 -37.93
N THR A 208 -9.74 -13.36 -36.73
CA THR A 208 -9.98 -12.46 -35.60
C THR A 208 -8.67 -12.14 -34.85
N ALA A 209 -8.58 -10.97 -34.21
CA ALA A 209 -7.44 -10.66 -33.34
C ALA A 209 -7.68 -11.24 -31.93
N GLY A 210 -6.81 -12.14 -31.49
CA GLY A 210 -6.81 -12.70 -30.13
C GLY A 210 -5.66 -12.16 -29.29
N PHE A 211 -5.85 -12.10 -27.97
CA PHE A 211 -4.79 -11.74 -27.03
C PHE A 211 -3.76 -12.87 -26.90
N VAL A 212 -2.48 -12.53 -27.01
CA VAL A 212 -1.35 -13.45 -26.77
C VAL A 212 -0.84 -13.29 -25.35
N SER A 213 -0.63 -12.05 -24.94
CA SER A 213 -0.18 -11.73 -23.59
C SER A 213 -0.64 -10.32 -23.21
N SER A 214 -0.99 -10.14 -21.93
CA SER A 214 -1.36 -8.82 -21.43
C SER A 214 -0.15 -7.88 -21.35
N GLY A 215 1.04 -8.41 -21.04
CA GLY A 215 2.23 -7.63 -20.68
C GLY A 215 2.11 -6.85 -19.34
N LEU A 216 0.92 -6.34 -19.02
CA LEU A 216 0.48 -5.82 -17.73
C LEU A 216 0.00 -6.98 -16.84
N ALA A 217 0.48 -7.04 -15.59
CA ALA A 217 0.01 -7.98 -14.58
C ALA A 217 -0.69 -7.26 -13.42
N LEU A 218 -1.87 -7.77 -13.05
CA LEU A 218 -2.63 -7.36 -11.88
C LEU A 218 -2.38 -8.37 -10.76
N TRP A 219 -1.48 -8.03 -9.85
CA TRP A 219 -1.11 -8.92 -8.74
C TRP A 219 -2.06 -8.74 -7.57
N VAL A 220 -2.81 -9.79 -7.23
CA VAL A 220 -3.62 -9.84 -6.02
C VAL A 220 -2.69 -10.04 -4.82
N GLN A 221 -2.68 -9.06 -3.93
CA GLN A 221 -1.72 -8.95 -2.83
C GLN A 221 -2.39 -8.70 -1.48
N ASN A 222 -1.70 -9.10 -0.42
CA ASN A 222 -1.91 -8.55 0.91
C ASN A 222 -1.27 -7.17 1.03
N SER A 223 -1.91 -6.22 1.70
CA SER A 223 -1.26 -4.95 2.06
C SER A 223 -0.12 -5.20 3.07
N PRO A 224 1.15 -4.90 2.73
CA PRO A 224 2.31 -5.17 3.58
C PRO A 224 2.41 -4.15 4.72
N ALA A 225 2.56 -4.64 5.95
CA ALA A 225 2.76 -3.79 7.12
C ALA A 225 4.14 -3.11 7.14
N ASP A 226 4.20 -1.93 7.76
CA ASP A 226 5.43 -1.14 7.98
C ASP A 226 6.25 -0.91 6.71
N SER A 227 5.58 -0.82 5.56
CA SER A 227 6.20 -0.72 4.24
C SER A 227 6.24 0.71 3.70
N LYS A 228 5.79 1.71 4.47
CA LYS A 228 5.62 3.09 4.00
C LYS A 228 6.89 3.70 3.41
N SER A 229 8.06 3.33 3.93
CA SER A 229 9.36 3.80 3.42
C SER A 229 9.83 3.10 2.14
N ARG A 230 9.13 2.06 1.67
CA ARG A 230 9.47 1.31 0.45
C ARG A 230 8.88 1.90 -0.81
N TYR A 231 7.81 2.67 -0.67
CA TYR A 231 7.15 3.29 -1.81
C TYR A 231 8.00 4.44 -2.36
N PRO A 232 8.02 4.65 -3.70
CA PRO A 232 8.77 5.74 -4.31
C PRO A 232 8.43 7.11 -3.71
N VAL A 233 7.13 7.37 -3.45
CA VAL A 233 6.64 8.58 -2.81
C VAL A 233 5.75 8.22 -1.61
N PRO A 234 6.33 8.12 -0.39
CA PRO A 234 5.60 7.73 0.81
C PRO A 234 4.35 8.57 1.08
N GLY A 235 3.20 7.91 1.31
CA GLY A 235 1.91 8.57 1.54
C GLY A 235 1.16 9.00 0.28
N LYS A 236 1.73 8.75 -0.91
CA LYS A 236 1.09 8.94 -2.21
C LYS A 236 1.04 7.63 -3.00
N SER A 237 2.15 6.91 -3.12
CA SER A 237 2.18 5.68 -3.92
C SER A 237 1.45 4.51 -3.28
N ASP A 238 1.29 4.50 -1.95
CA ASP A 238 0.61 3.46 -1.17
C ASP A 238 -0.92 3.57 -1.16
N LYS A 239 -1.48 4.43 -2.01
CA LYS A 239 -2.90 4.75 -2.07
C LYS A 239 -3.57 4.14 -3.29
N CYS A 240 -4.85 3.87 -3.14
CA CYS A 240 -5.75 3.49 -4.22
C CYS A 240 -5.83 4.60 -5.26
N ARG A 241 -5.71 4.20 -6.53
CA ARG A 241 -5.73 5.09 -7.70
C ARG A 241 -7.10 5.42 -8.24
N TRP A 242 -8.16 4.76 -7.76
CA TRP A 242 -9.52 5.08 -8.18
C TRP A 242 -10.02 6.34 -7.48
N ASP A 243 -10.52 7.30 -8.25
CA ASP A 243 -11.04 8.58 -7.76
C ASP A 243 -12.24 8.41 -6.82
N ASN A 244 -13.14 7.48 -7.14
CA ASN A 244 -14.36 7.14 -6.41
C ASN A 244 -14.13 6.13 -5.27
N CYS A 245 -12.89 5.94 -4.83
CA CYS A 245 -12.57 5.10 -3.69
C CYS A 245 -13.33 5.57 -2.42
N PRO A 246 -14.10 4.69 -1.76
CA PRO A 246 -14.89 5.08 -0.59
C PRO A 246 -14.03 5.29 0.66
N VAL A 247 -12.84 4.69 0.72
CA VAL A 247 -11.92 4.83 1.86
C VAL A 247 -11.30 6.22 1.85
N LYS A 248 -11.30 6.87 3.01
CA LYS A 248 -10.75 8.21 3.18
C LYS A 248 -9.30 8.26 2.69
N ASP A 249 -8.98 9.28 1.89
CA ASP A 249 -7.65 9.49 1.30
C ASP A 249 -7.13 8.31 0.44
N GLY A 250 -7.97 7.32 0.15
CA GLY A 250 -7.64 6.16 -0.67
C GLY A 250 -6.66 5.22 0.01
N THR A 251 -6.49 5.31 1.33
CA THR A 251 -5.50 4.52 2.05
C THR A 251 -5.82 3.03 1.99
N ILE A 252 -4.82 2.21 1.64
CA ILE A 252 -4.93 0.75 1.64
C ILE A 252 -4.41 0.22 2.98
N HIS A 253 -5.29 0.19 3.98
CA HIS A 253 -4.93 -0.26 5.32
C HIS A 253 -4.50 -1.73 5.35
N LYS A 254 -3.83 -2.12 6.43
CA LYS A 254 -3.51 -3.52 6.70
C LYS A 254 -4.80 -4.35 6.78
N GLY A 255 -4.74 -5.58 6.27
CA GLY A 255 -5.89 -6.47 6.18
C GLY A 255 -6.77 -6.25 4.96
N PHE A 256 -6.60 -5.14 4.22
CA PHE A 256 -7.21 -4.98 2.91
C PHE A 256 -6.41 -5.79 1.88
N PHE A 257 -7.13 -6.52 1.03
CA PHE A 257 -6.57 -7.03 -0.21
C PHE A 257 -6.45 -5.88 -1.22
N ARG A 258 -5.37 -5.91 -1.98
CA ARG A 258 -5.07 -4.91 -2.99
C ARG A 258 -4.62 -5.56 -4.28
N VAL A 259 -4.65 -4.78 -5.34
CA VAL A 259 -4.12 -5.15 -6.65
C VAL A 259 -2.99 -4.20 -7.00
N ALA A 260 -1.82 -4.75 -7.34
CA ALA A 260 -0.70 -3.97 -7.88
C ALA A 260 -0.74 -3.98 -9.41
N LEU A 261 -0.63 -2.80 -10.02
CA LEU A 261 -0.57 -2.59 -11.47
C LEU A 261 0.89 -2.71 -11.92
N ASP A 262 1.31 -3.90 -12.34
CA ASP A 262 2.72 -4.21 -12.62
C ASP A 262 2.98 -4.35 -14.13
N GLU A 263 3.56 -3.30 -14.70
CA GLU A 263 4.01 -3.24 -16.09
C GLU A 263 5.37 -3.92 -16.33
N LYS A 264 6.07 -4.29 -15.24
CA LYS A 264 7.42 -4.87 -15.28
C LYS A 264 7.39 -6.39 -15.20
N ALA A 265 6.22 -6.99 -14.97
CA ALA A 265 6.06 -8.44 -14.81
C ALA A 265 6.52 -9.26 -16.04
N SER A 266 6.53 -8.64 -17.22
CA SER A 266 6.98 -9.25 -18.47
C SER A 266 8.47 -9.01 -18.78
N TRP A 267 9.19 -8.25 -17.94
CA TRP A 267 10.60 -7.91 -18.19
C TRP A 267 11.52 -9.10 -17.91
N VAL A 268 12.58 -9.24 -18.69
CA VAL A 268 13.58 -10.32 -18.55
C VAL A 268 14.25 -10.31 -17.17
N ASN A 269 14.41 -9.13 -16.57
CA ASN A 269 14.99 -8.93 -15.24
C ASN A 269 13.95 -8.52 -14.18
N ALA A 270 12.69 -8.94 -14.34
CA ALA A 270 11.61 -8.57 -13.40
C ALA A 270 11.92 -8.93 -11.93
N SER A 271 12.67 -10.00 -11.68
CA SER A 271 13.09 -10.42 -10.33
C SER A 271 14.09 -9.48 -9.65
N ASP A 272 14.67 -8.55 -10.41
CA ASP A 272 15.70 -7.62 -9.93
C ASP A 272 15.10 -6.26 -9.59
N GLN A 273 13.85 -6.03 -9.99
CA GLN A 273 13.11 -4.81 -9.73
C GLN A 273 12.45 -4.87 -8.35
N ASP A 274 12.40 -3.72 -7.66
CA ASP A 274 11.69 -3.64 -6.40
C ASP A 274 10.16 -3.79 -6.65
N PRO A 275 9.49 -4.77 -6.03
CA PRO A 275 8.05 -5.00 -6.22
C PRO A 275 7.16 -3.84 -5.73
N PHE A 276 7.70 -2.91 -4.93
CA PHE A 276 7.01 -1.67 -4.54
C PHE A 276 7.02 -0.60 -5.64
N TYR A 277 7.82 -0.77 -6.68
CA TYR A 277 8.01 0.18 -7.78
C TYR A 277 7.22 -0.29 -9.01
N ASN A 278 5.91 -0.09 -8.94
CA ASN A 278 4.94 -0.44 -9.97
C ASN A 278 4.07 0.79 -10.32
N ALA A 279 3.20 0.66 -11.33
CA ALA A 279 2.41 1.77 -11.83
C ALA A 279 1.42 2.34 -10.79
N GLY A 280 0.94 1.50 -9.87
CA GLY A 280 0.09 1.92 -8.77
C GLY A 280 -0.68 0.76 -8.14
N TYR A 281 -1.56 1.11 -7.20
CA TYR A 281 -2.39 0.14 -6.49
C TYR A 281 -3.87 0.51 -6.53
N LEU A 282 -4.70 -0.52 -6.44
CA LEU A 282 -6.14 -0.41 -6.17
C LEU A 282 -6.49 -1.27 -4.97
N HIS A 283 -7.50 -0.90 -4.19
CA HIS A 283 -8.15 -1.92 -3.35
C HIS A 283 -8.77 -2.96 -4.28
N LEU A 284 -8.70 -4.24 -3.91
CA LEU A 284 -9.35 -5.30 -4.69
C LEU A 284 -10.85 -5.01 -4.86
N PHE A 285 -11.51 -4.59 -3.78
CA PHE A 285 -12.90 -4.11 -3.81
C PHE A 285 -13.15 -3.00 -4.85
N CYS A 286 -12.26 -2.00 -4.93
CA CYS A 286 -12.42 -0.87 -5.83
C CYS A 286 -12.34 -1.32 -7.30
N LEU A 287 -11.40 -2.23 -7.61
CA LEU A 287 -11.30 -2.83 -8.95
C LEU A 287 -12.58 -3.59 -9.32
N GLU A 288 -13.07 -4.44 -8.42
CA GLU A 288 -14.28 -5.26 -8.62
C GLU A 288 -15.56 -4.43 -8.72
N LYS A 289 -15.61 -3.28 -8.03
CA LYS A 289 -16.75 -2.37 -8.08
C LYS A 289 -16.76 -1.52 -9.34
N MET A 290 -15.59 -1.15 -9.82
CA MET A 290 -15.43 -0.28 -10.98
C MET A 290 -15.77 -0.98 -12.30
N LEU A 291 -15.50 -2.29 -12.41
CA LEU A 291 -15.72 -3.06 -13.64
C LEU A 291 -16.14 -4.51 -13.36
N ASP A 292 -16.66 -5.18 -14.38
CA ASP A 292 -16.85 -6.63 -14.36
C ASP A 292 -15.48 -7.32 -14.48
N LEU A 293 -14.92 -7.73 -13.33
CA LEU A 293 -13.59 -8.33 -13.25
C LEU A 293 -13.53 -9.68 -14.00
N PRO A 294 -14.51 -10.59 -13.87
CA PRO A 294 -14.59 -11.77 -14.74
C PRO A 294 -14.57 -11.43 -16.23
N ARG A 295 -15.30 -10.40 -16.67
CA ARG A 295 -15.27 -9.97 -18.07
C ARG A 295 -13.89 -9.49 -18.51
N LEU A 296 -13.17 -8.76 -17.66
CA LEU A 296 -11.79 -8.34 -17.93
C LEU A 296 -10.87 -9.56 -18.12
N MET A 297 -10.97 -10.56 -17.25
CA MET A 297 -10.15 -11.78 -17.32
C MET A 297 -10.45 -12.63 -18.56
N GLN A 298 -11.71 -12.70 -18.97
CA GLN A 298 -12.12 -13.37 -20.20
C GLN A 298 -11.64 -12.62 -21.45
N THR A 299 -11.63 -11.29 -21.39
CA THR A 299 -11.17 -10.44 -22.50
C THR A 299 -9.66 -10.48 -22.63
N ILE A 300 -8.93 -10.44 -21.51
CA ILE A 300 -7.46 -10.38 -21.47
C ILE A 300 -6.92 -11.53 -20.62
N PRO A 301 -6.76 -12.73 -21.19
CA PRO A 301 -6.29 -13.90 -20.45
C PRO A 301 -4.94 -13.64 -19.77
N GLY A 302 -4.84 -14.06 -18.50
CA GLY A 302 -3.61 -13.97 -17.71
C GLY A 302 -3.26 -12.57 -17.21
N ILE A 303 -4.18 -11.60 -17.29
CA ILE A 303 -4.01 -10.25 -16.70
C ILE A 303 -4.01 -10.30 -15.17
N LEU A 304 -4.94 -11.02 -14.53
CA LEU A 304 -5.06 -11.15 -13.07
C LEU A 304 -4.30 -12.39 -12.57
N ARG A 305 -3.50 -12.23 -11.51
CA ARG A 305 -2.68 -13.32 -10.95
C ARG A 305 -2.60 -13.24 -9.42
N PRO A 306 -2.56 -14.38 -8.70
CA PRO A 306 -2.19 -14.37 -7.29
C PRO A 306 -0.73 -13.93 -7.16
N ASP A 307 -0.43 -13.01 -6.22
CA ASP A 307 0.97 -12.74 -5.89
C ASP A 307 1.52 -13.84 -5.00
N THR A 308 2.26 -14.75 -5.61
CA THR A 308 2.98 -15.84 -4.92
C THR A 308 4.50 -15.65 -5.00
N ARG A 309 4.94 -14.49 -5.48
CA ARG A 309 6.35 -14.19 -5.73
C ARG A 309 7.13 -14.16 -4.42
N ARG A 310 8.28 -14.83 -4.41
CA ARG A 310 9.25 -14.74 -3.32
C ARG A 310 10.28 -13.67 -3.65
N PHE A 311 10.28 -12.61 -2.86
CA PHE A 311 11.21 -11.50 -3.06
C PHE A 311 12.58 -11.77 -2.44
N ARG A 312 13.61 -11.06 -2.92
CA ARG A 312 15.02 -11.21 -2.51
C ARG A 312 15.24 -11.01 -1.01
N GLU A 313 14.38 -10.22 -0.36
CA GLU A 313 14.37 -10.01 1.09
C GLU A 313 14.00 -11.26 1.89
N GLY A 314 13.54 -12.33 1.23
CA GLY A 314 13.02 -13.54 1.89
C GLY A 314 11.69 -13.34 2.61
N THR A 315 11.14 -12.13 2.62
CA THR A 315 9.88 -11.82 3.29
C THR A 315 8.68 -12.03 2.37
N ARG A 316 7.61 -12.63 2.90
CA ARG A 316 6.36 -12.95 2.18
C ARG A 316 5.29 -11.87 2.39
N LYS A 317 5.69 -10.60 2.60
CA LYS A 317 4.80 -9.56 3.16
C LYS A 317 3.61 -9.21 2.27
N MET A 318 3.78 -9.27 0.95
CA MET A 318 2.75 -8.94 -0.04
C MET A 318 2.05 -10.15 -0.65
N MET A 319 2.59 -11.36 -0.44
CA MET A 319 2.04 -12.57 -1.04
C MET A 319 0.58 -12.76 -0.59
N VAL A 320 -0.29 -13.16 -1.50
CA VAL A 320 -1.67 -13.53 -1.14
C VAL A 320 -1.65 -14.72 -0.18
N THR A 321 -0.69 -15.63 -0.37
CA THR A 321 -0.46 -16.83 0.45
C THR A 321 0.24 -16.57 1.80
N ARG A 322 0.43 -15.30 2.19
CA ARG A 322 1.10 -14.92 3.44
C ARG A 322 0.45 -15.59 4.65
N ASP A 323 -0.88 -15.57 4.70
CA ASP A 323 -1.64 -16.06 5.85
C ASP A 323 -2.02 -17.53 5.67
N HIS A 324 -2.50 -17.90 4.48
CA HIS A 324 -2.91 -19.26 4.14
C HIS A 324 -2.50 -19.61 2.70
N PRO A 325 -1.81 -20.74 2.45
CA PRO A 325 -1.37 -21.11 1.11
C PRO A 325 -2.53 -21.34 0.13
N GLU A 326 -3.68 -21.84 0.61
CA GLU A 326 -4.84 -22.13 -0.24
C GLU A 326 -5.51 -20.87 -0.81
N MET A 327 -5.12 -19.67 -0.36
CA MET A 327 -5.61 -18.44 -0.98
C MET A 327 -5.15 -18.27 -2.43
N GLU A 328 -4.04 -18.89 -2.83
CA GLU A 328 -3.64 -18.95 -4.24
C GLU A 328 -4.67 -19.71 -5.06
N ASP A 329 -5.17 -20.83 -4.54
CA ASP A 329 -6.17 -21.66 -5.21
C ASP A 329 -7.49 -20.91 -5.39
N ILE A 330 -7.90 -20.08 -4.42
CA ILE A 330 -9.11 -19.23 -4.53
C ILE A 330 -8.98 -18.24 -5.69
N VAL A 331 -7.82 -17.59 -5.82
CA VAL A 331 -7.59 -16.65 -6.94
C VAL A 331 -7.59 -17.39 -8.27
N ASN A 332 -6.92 -18.55 -8.34
CA ASN A 332 -6.84 -19.34 -9.57
C ASN A 332 -8.21 -19.90 -9.98
N ASP A 333 -8.99 -20.42 -9.03
CA ASP A 333 -10.36 -20.89 -9.25
C ASP A 333 -11.25 -19.75 -9.75
N PHE A 334 -11.16 -18.58 -9.13
CA PHE A 334 -11.89 -17.39 -9.59
C PHE A 334 -11.50 -17.00 -11.02
N VAL A 335 -10.21 -16.97 -11.35
CA VAL A 335 -9.73 -16.65 -12.71
C VAL A 335 -10.26 -17.65 -13.75
N GLN A 336 -10.40 -18.92 -13.39
CA GLN A 336 -10.82 -19.98 -14.31
C GLN A 336 -12.34 -20.10 -14.44
N ASN A 337 -13.07 -19.93 -13.33
CA ASN A 337 -14.46 -20.36 -13.21
C ASN A 337 -15.44 -19.21 -12.95
N ALA A 338 -14.98 -17.99 -12.69
CA ALA A 338 -15.88 -16.87 -12.43
C ALA A 338 -16.72 -16.54 -13.67
N GLN A 339 -18.03 -16.44 -13.43
CA GLN A 339 -18.99 -16.04 -14.44
C GLN A 339 -19.06 -14.51 -14.50
N THR A 340 -19.37 -13.95 -15.66
CA THR A 340 -19.61 -12.51 -15.77
C THR A 340 -20.77 -12.11 -14.89
N TRP A 341 -20.77 -10.88 -14.41
CA TRP A 341 -21.79 -10.43 -13.49
C TRP A 341 -23.20 -10.43 -14.08
N GLU A 342 -23.32 -10.33 -15.40
CA GLU A 342 -24.57 -10.50 -16.17
C GLU A 342 -25.22 -11.88 -16.02
N SER A 343 -24.43 -12.92 -15.72
CA SER A 343 -24.93 -14.29 -15.55
C SER A 343 -25.72 -14.49 -14.26
N TYR A 344 -25.56 -13.59 -13.29
CA TYR A 344 -26.20 -13.70 -11.99
C TYR A 344 -27.59 -13.06 -12.02
N PRO A 345 -28.65 -13.82 -11.66
CA PRO A 345 -30.01 -13.31 -11.71
C PRO A 345 -30.20 -12.14 -10.74
N GLY A 346 -30.74 -11.03 -11.25
CA GLY A 346 -30.97 -9.81 -10.47
C GLY A 346 -29.80 -8.82 -10.45
N ILE A 347 -28.70 -9.09 -11.17
CA ILE A 347 -27.56 -8.18 -11.26
C ILE A 347 -27.60 -7.40 -12.58
N VAL A 348 -28.08 -6.15 -12.56
CA VAL A 348 -27.97 -5.21 -13.68
C VAL A 348 -26.61 -4.47 -13.62
N HIS A 349 -25.69 -4.83 -14.51
CA HIS A 349 -24.44 -4.07 -14.67
C HIS A 349 -24.69 -2.78 -15.45
N ASN A 350 -24.64 -1.64 -14.76
CA ASN A 350 -24.48 -0.29 -15.33
C ASN A 350 -24.25 0.78 -14.22
N GLY A 351 -23.40 0.49 -13.23
CA GLY A 351 -23.02 1.47 -12.19
C GLY A 351 -24.15 1.93 -11.25
N LEU A 352 -25.38 1.42 -11.41
CA LEU A 352 -26.57 1.77 -10.63
C LEU A 352 -26.98 0.69 -9.62
N ASN A 353 -26.21 -0.38 -9.51
CA ASN A 353 -26.57 -1.51 -8.67
C ASN A 353 -26.18 -1.25 -7.20
N ASN A 354 -27.15 -0.75 -6.43
CA ASN A 354 -27.15 -0.74 -4.96
C ASN A 354 -27.40 -2.15 -4.37
N SER A 355 -27.51 -3.19 -5.20
CA SER A 355 -27.64 -4.56 -4.69
C SER A 355 -26.30 -5.06 -4.19
N THR A 356 -26.15 -5.21 -2.88
CA THR A 356 -24.99 -5.84 -2.24
C THR A 356 -24.80 -7.31 -2.63
N SER A 357 -25.72 -7.90 -3.39
CA SER A 357 -25.73 -9.33 -3.73
C SER A 357 -24.55 -9.75 -4.61
N TRP A 358 -24.12 -8.90 -5.55
CA TRP A 358 -22.99 -9.24 -6.45
C TRP A 358 -21.70 -9.46 -5.67
N TYR A 359 -21.51 -8.70 -4.60
CA TYR A 359 -20.25 -8.70 -3.87
C TYR A 359 -19.96 -10.03 -3.19
N GLN A 360 -20.99 -10.80 -2.81
CA GLN A 360 -20.82 -12.13 -2.21
C GLN A 360 -20.14 -13.13 -3.17
N HIS A 361 -20.20 -12.86 -4.47
CA HIS A 361 -19.55 -13.67 -5.50
C HIS A 361 -18.17 -13.12 -5.91
N SER A 362 -17.75 -11.97 -5.37
CA SER A 362 -16.46 -11.35 -5.74
C SER A 362 -15.27 -12.09 -5.12
N LEU A 363 -14.10 -11.96 -5.73
CA LEU A 363 -12.84 -12.52 -5.23
C LEU A 363 -12.48 -11.88 -3.88
N GLY A 364 -12.70 -10.58 -3.71
CA GLY A 364 -12.45 -9.89 -2.44
C GLY A 364 -13.25 -10.46 -1.28
N TYR A 365 -14.52 -10.82 -1.52
CA TYR A 365 -15.36 -11.48 -0.54
C TYR A 365 -14.83 -12.89 -0.22
N GLN A 366 -14.60 -13.72 -1.24
CA GLN A 366 -14.14 -15.11 -1.06
C GLN A 366 -12.81 -15.20 -0.30
N LEU A 367 -11.84 -14.34 -0.62
CA LEU A 367 -10.56 -14.28 0.09
C LEU A 367 -10.74 -13.87 1.55
N THR A 368 -11.61 -12.88 1.82
CA THR A 368 -11.85 -12.39 3.17
C THR A 368 -12.59 -13.42 4.01
N GLU A 369 -13.61 -14.05 3.44
CA GLU A 369 -14.36 -15.13 4.07
C GLU A 369 -13.44 -16.30 4.44
N TYR A 370 -12.61 -16.75 3.49
CA TYR A 370 -11.65 -17.83 3.73
C TYR A 370 -10.67 -17.47 4.84
N HIS A 371 -10.09 -16.25 4.79
CA HIS A 371 -9.20 -15.74 5.83
C HIS A 371 -9.84 -15.81 7.22
N LEU A 372 -11.08 -15.33 7.35
CA LEU A 372 -11.77 -15.27 8.64
C LEU A 372 -12.15 -16.63 9.18
N HIS A 373 -12.46 -17.60 8.30
CA HIS A 373 -12.75 -18.97 8.71
C HIS A 373 -11.50 -19.72 9.19
N HIS A 374 -10.34 -19.46 8.58
CA HIS A 374 -9.09 -20.16 8.86
C HIS A 374 -8.17 -19.42 9.84
N GLN A 375 -8.50 -18.19 10.23
CA GLN A 375 -7.76 -17.47 11.25
C GLN A 375 -7.74 -18.26 12.58
N ALA A 376 -6.61 -18.24 13.27
CA ALA A 376 -6.50 -18.90 14.56
C ALA A 376 -7.51 -18.31 15.56
N LYS A 377 -8.28 -19.15 16.25
CA LYS A 377 -9.33 -18.74 17.22
C LYS A 377 -8.86 -17.70 18.25
N ARG A 378 -7.58 -17.77 18.64
CA ARG A 378 -6.97 -16.79 19.56
C ARG A 378 -6.88 -15.39 18.94
N VAL A 379 -6.53 -15.29 17.66
CA VAL A 379 -6.45 -14.01 16.92
C VAL A 379 -7.85 -13.43 16.77
N GLY A 380 -8.83 -14.25 16.39
CA GLY A 380 -10.25 -13.84 16.35
C GLY A 380 -10.74 -13.28 17.69
N ARG A 381 -10.46 -13.98 18.80
CA ARG A 381 -10.85 -13.50 20.15
C ARG A 381 -10.16 -12.18 20.52
N VAL A 382 -8.89 -11.99 20.18
CA VAL A 382 -8.17 -10.73 20.47
C VAL A 382 -8.78 -9.58 19.66
N ARG A 383 -9.14 -9.83 18.40
CA ARG A 383 -9.82 -8.86 17.54
C ARG A 383 -11.20 -8.48 18.07
N GLU A 384 -12.00 -9.46 18.49
CA GLU A 384 -13.29 -9.22 19.16
C GLU A 384 -13.14 -8.42 20.46
N GLN A 385 -12.13 -8.74 21.28
CA GLN A 385 -11.87 -8.05 22.55
C GLN A 385 -11.43 -6.60 22.37
N ARG A 386 -10.63 -6.31 21.34
CA ARG A 386 -10.23 -4.94 20.99
C ARG A 386 -11.41 -4.15 20.41
N GLY A 387 -12.31 -4.85 19.70
CA GLY A 387 -13.38 -4.21 18.95
C GLY A 387 -12.83 -3.33 17.84
N GLY A 388 -13.65 -2.40 17.36
CA GLY A 388 -13.27 -1.44 16.34
C GLY A 388 -13.73 -1.78 14.93
N ASN A 389 -13.47 -0.86 14.02
CA ASN A 389 -13.86 -0.97 12.61
C ASN A 389 -12.72 -1.60 11.83
N ASN A 390 -12.87 -2.87 11.46
CA ASN A 390 -11.88 -3.60 10.68
C ASN A 390 -12.55 -4.07 9.38
N ILE A 391 -11.78 -4.26 8.32
CA ILE A 391 -12.35 -4.55 7.00
C ILE A 391 -12.99 -5.95 6.91
N GLY A 392 -12.48 -6.92 7.69
CA GLY A 392 -13.08 -8.26 7.68
C GLY A 392 -14.44 -8.33 8.37
N ASN A 393 -14.79 -7.42 9.29
CA ASN A 393 -16.19 -7.33 9.79
C ASN A 393 -17.17 -6.99 8.66
N HIS A 394 -16.66 -6.45 7.55
CA HIS A 394 -17.41 -6.04 6.36
C HIS A 394 -17.12 -6.93 5.16
N MET A 395 -16.52 -8.12 5.37
CA MET A 395 -16.19 -9.08 4.32
C MET A 395 -15.37 -8.50 3.15
N GLY A 396 -14.50 -7.51 3.42
CA GLY A 396 -13.70 -6.88 2.36
C GLY A 396 -14.37 -5.65 1.71
N ASN A 397 -15.64 -5.38 2.03
CA ASN A 397 -16.41 -4.31 1.42
C ASN A 397 -15.96 -2.92 1.93
N CYS A 398 -15.36 -2.12 1.05
CA CYS A 398 -14.84 -0.81 1.43
C CYS A 398 -15.92 0.25 1.62
N ASP A 399 -17.09 0.13 0.97
CA ASP A 399 -18.21 1.06 1.19
C ASP A 399 -18.77 0.94 2.60
N VAL A 400 -19.02 -0.30 3.05
CA VAL A 400 -19.53 -0.57 4.40
C VAL A 400 -18.50 -0.16 5.44
N PHE A 401 -17.22 -0.46 5.22
CA PHE A 401 -16.13 -0.02 6.08
C PHE A 401 -16.10 1.52 6.21
N ALA A 402 -16.11 2.24 5.09
CA ALA A 402 -16.06 3.70 5.08
C ALA A 402 -17.33 4.33 5.70
N GLY A 403 -18.50 3.73 5.47
CA GLY A 403 -19.74 4.11 6.13
C GLY A 403 -19.63 3.98 7.65
N ALA A 404 -19.11 2.85 8.14
CA ALA A 404 -18.91 2.61 9.57
C ALA A 404 -17.87 3.56 10.20
N GLU A 405 -16.84 3.98 9.46
CA GLU A 405 -15.89 4.98 9.96
C GLU A 405 -16.53 6.35 10.21
N LYS A 406 -17.46 6.78 9.34
CA LYS A 406 -18.14 8.08 9.46
C LYS A 406 -19.06 8.15 10.68
N VAL A 407 -19.61 7.01 11.11
CA VAL A 407 -20.58 6.92 12.23
C VAL A 407 -19.89 6.82 13.59
N LYS A 408 -18.57 6.58 13.65
CA LYS A 408 -17.85 6.55 14.93
C LYS A 408 -18.04 7.89 15.66
N PRO A 409 -18.67 7.92 16.85
CA PRO A 409 -18.77 9.14 17.61
C PRO A 409 -17.35 9.63 17.87
N ARG A 410 -17.05 10.87 17.43
CA ARG A 410 -15.84 11.56 17.87
C ARG A 410 -15.86 11.49 19.38
N GLN A 411 -14.94 10.72 19.97
CA GLN A 411 -14.76 10.75 21.41
C GLN A 411 -14.54 12.22 21.75
N ALA A 412 -15.49 12.81 22.51
CA ALA A 412 -15.39 14.20 22.89
C ALA A 412 -14.01 14.42 23.52
N PRO A 413 -13.28 15.49 23.15
CA PRO A 413 -11.98 15.75 23.75
C PRO A 413 -12.18 15.77 25.26
N GLN A 414 -11.62 14.77 25.95
CA GLN A 414 -11.72 14.69 27.40
C GLN A 414 -11.18 16.00 27.96
N THR A 415 -12.06 16.78 28.58
CA THR A 415 -11.67 18.05 29.20
C THR A 415 -10.54 17.76 30.21
N PRO A 416 -9.55 18.65 30.36
CA PRO A 416 -8.43 18.46 31.30
C PRO A 416 -8.89 18.10 32.73
N GLN A 417 -10.08 18.57 33.12
CA GLN A 417 -10.71 18.28 34.41
C GLN A 417 -11.12 16.80 34.57
N ALA A 418 -11.63 16.13 33.53
CA ALA A 418 -11.97 14.70 33.58
C ALA A 418 -10.71 13.81 33.79
N ARG A 419 -9.55 14.25 33.27
CA ARG A 419 -8.26 13.58 33.50
C ARG A 419 -7.72 13.76 34.91
N GLN A 420 -8.06 14.85 35.61
CA GLN A 420 -7.65 15.07 37.00
C GLN A 420 -8.48 14.24 37.98
N VAL A 421 -9.80 14.15 37.78
CA VAL A 421 -10.69 13.36 38.65
C VAL A 421 -10.34 11.87 38.62
N ALA A 422 -9.97 11.33 37.45
CA ALA A 422 -9.52 9.94 37.32
C ALA A 422 -8.16 9.65 37.98
N ARG A 423 -7.34 10.68 38.24
CA ARG A 423 -6.05 10.53 38.94
C ARG A 423 -6.20 10.63 40.46
N THR A 424 -7.13 11.44 40.96
CA THR A 424 -7.39 11.59 42.40
C THR A 424 -8.19 10.44 42.98
N SER A 425 -9.01 9.74 42.18
CA SER A 425 -9.73 8.53 42.64
C SER A 425 -8.86 7.28 42.76
N ALA A 426 -7.59 7.33 42.35
CA ALA A 426 -6.66 6.19 42.39
C ALA A 426 -5.70 6.21 43.61
N SER A 427 -5.76 7.22 44.48
CA SER A 427 -4.84 7.37 45.63
C SER A 427 -5.45 7.05 47.00
N GLY A 428 -6.69 6.56 47.08
CA GLY A 428 -7.36 6.25 48.35
C GLY A 428 -7.87 4.82 48.42
N SER A 429 -7.01 3.87 48.83
CA SER A 429 -7.35 2.69 49.65
C SER A 429 -6.21 1.67 49.58
N LEU A 430 -5.37 1.71 50.62
CA LEU A 430 -4.48 0.63 50.99
C LEU A 430 -5.34 -0.48 51.62
N THR A 431 -5.46 -1.62 50.95
CA THR A 431 -5.54 -2.97 51.55
C THR A 431 -5.46 -4.02 50.44
N GLY A 432 -4.71 -5.07 50.73
CA GLY A 432 -4.09 -5.94 49.74
C GLY A 432 -5.06 -6.72 48.84
N ARG A 433 -4.95 -6.50 47.53
CA ARG A 433 -5.13 -7.54 46.52
C ARG A 433 -4.35 -7.16 45.28
N LYS A 434 -3.33 -7.95 44.95
CA LYS A 434 -2.49 -7.86 43.74
C LYS A 434 -3.38 -8.05 42.50
N ARG A 435 -4.10 -7.00 42.09
CA ARG A 435 -4.71 -6.92 40.76
C ARG A 435 -3.61 -6.52 39.79
N ARG A 436 -3.28 -7.44 38.87
CA ARG A 436 -2.47 -7.18 37.68
C ARG A 436 -3.00 -5.91 37.01
N ARG A 437 -2.21 -4.83 37.04
CA ARG A 437 -2.40 -3.64 36.21
C ARG A 437 -2.34 -4.08 34.74
N THR A 438 -3.50 -4.21 34.12
CA THR A 438 -3.64 -4.12 32.67
C THR A 438 -3.33 -2.68 32.28
N SER A 439 -2.18 -2.47 31.65
CA SER A 439 -1.82 -1.22 31.01
C SER A 439 -2.93 -0.80 30.06
N SER A 440 -3.34 0.46 30.14
CA SER A 440 -4.15 1.14 29.14
C SER A 440 -3.55 0.88 27.76
N LEU A 441 -4.26 0.06 26.98
CA LEU A 441 -4.05 -0.10 25.55
C LEU A 441 -4.44 1.24 24.93
N GLU A 442 -3.45 2.08 24.63
CA GLU A 442 -3.62 3.06 23.57
C GLU A 442 -3.80 2.25 22.28
N ASP A 443 -4.91 2.49 21.59
CA ASP A 443 -5.24 1.86 20.30
C ASP A 443 -4.22 2.31 19.25
N ASP A 444 -3.08 1.61 19.19
CA ASP A 444 -2.18 1.64 18.05
C ASP A 444 -2.69 0.60 17.03
N PRO A 445 -3.31 1.03 15.90
CA PRO A 445 -3.80 0.11 14.87
C PRO A 445 -2.66 -0.71 14.23
N ASP A 446 -1.40 -0.38 14.51
CA ASP A 446 -0.24 -1.03 13.89
C ASP A 446 0.20 -2.32 14.59
N ASP A 447 -0.26 -2.61 15.81
CA ASP A 447 0.17 -3.78 16.60
C ASP A 447 -0.69 -5.05 16.31
N GLU A 448 -1.49 -5.01 15.24
CA GLU A 448 -2.61 -5.94 15.00
C GLU A 448 -2.24 -7.28 14.35
N PHE A 449 -1.05 -7.44 13.77
CA PHE A 449 -0.78 -8.63 12.95
C PHE A 449 0.69 -8.97 12.96
N ARG A 450 1.04 -9.94 13.80
CA ARG A 450 2.32 -10.63 13.73
C ARG A 450 2.19 -11.73 12.68
N PRO A 451 3.09 -11.79 11.68
CA PRO A 451 3.22 -12.99 10.88
C PRO A 451 3.45 -14.18 11.83
N ASN A 452 2.71 -15.27 11.64
CA ASN A 452 3.10 -16.54 12.21
C ASN A 452 4.30 -17.04 11.40
N ASP A 453 5.51 -16.72 11.83
CA ASP A 453 6.74 -17.31 11.28
C ASP A 453 6.92 -18.79 11.70
N ASP A 454 5.94 -19.38 12.40
CA ASP A 454 6.00 -20.74 12.96
C ASP A 454 5.54 -21.85 11.99
N PHE A 455 5.79 -21.66 10.69
CA PHE A 455 5.78 -22.73 9.69
C PHE A 455 7.14 -22.76 8.98
N SER A 456 8.15 -23.23 9.72
CA SER A 456 9.35 -23.81 9.13
C SER A 456 9.06 -25.28 8.79
N PRO A 457 9.62 -25.82 7.69
CA PRO A 457 9.39 -27.20 7.29
C PRO A 457 9.90 -28.15 8.37
N ILE A 458 9.12 -29.20 8.60
CA ILE A 458 9.41 -30.31 9.52
C ILE A 458 10.75 -30.94 9.12
N ASN A 459 11.83 -30.53 9.78
CA ASN A 459 13.02 -31.37 9.89
C ASN A 459 12.89 -32.15 11.19
N SER A 460 12.56 -33.43 11.03
CA SER A 460 12.56 -34.46 12.05
C SER A 460 13.94 -34.54 12.73
N ALA A 461 14.07 -33.94 13.91
CA ALA A 461 15.14 -34.26 14.84
C ALA A 461 14.59 -34.27 16.27
N MET A 462 14.79 -35.43 16.90
CA MET A 462 14.36 -35.87 18.23
C MET A 462 14.18 -34.77 19.29
N ARG A 463 12.98 -34.68 19.87
CA ARG A 463 12.77 -34.06 21.18
C ARG A 463 13.16 -35.07 22.28
N PRO A 464 14.01 -34.71 23.26
CA PRO A 464 14.27 -35.57 24.40
C PRO A 464 13.09 -35.58 25.38
N ASN A 465 12.94 -36.72 26.04
CA ASN A 465 11.80 -37.16 26.83
C ASN A 465 11.36 -36.22 27.97
N LYS A 466 10.05 -36.24 28.20
CA LYS A 466 9.31 -35.66 29.33
C LYS A 466 10.01 -35.95 30.67
N ARG A 467 10.32 -34.90 31.44
CA ARG A 467 10.61 -35.03 32.88
C ARG A 467 9.35 -35.43 33.64
N PRO A 468 9.42 -36.39 34.60
CA PRO A 468 8.27 -36.83 35.37
C PRO A 468 7.88 -35.81 36.45
N ARG A 469 6.57 -35.72 36.65
CA ARG A 469 5.87 -34.84 37.59
C ARG A 469 6.05 -35.37 39.03
N ARG A 470 6.81 -34.66 39.88
CA ARG A 470 6.91 -34.95 41.32
C ARG A 470 5.53 -34.81 41.98
N LYS A 471 5.01 -35.91 42.53
CA LYS A 471 3.88 -35.92 43.47
C LYS A 471 4.42 -35.61 44.86
N SER A 472 3.83 -34.64 45.54
CA SER A 472 4.05 -34.37 46.96
C SER A 472 3.22 -35.36 47.79
N SER A 473 3.90 -36.26 48.50
CA SER A 473 3.30 -37.10 49.55
C SER A 473 3.33 -36.33 50.87
N ASN A 474 2.14 -36.09 51.42
CA ASN A 474 1.95 -35.60 52.77
C ASN A 474 1.49 -36.81 53.59
N THR A 475 2.33 -37.32 54.50
CA THR A 475 1.96 -38.36 55.47
C THR A 475 1.98 -37.74 56.87
N PRO A 476 0.96 -37.97 57.71
CA PRO A 476 0.92 -37.47 59.07
C PRO A 476 1.71 -38.38 60.02
N ASN A 477 2.36 -37.75 60.99
CA ASN A 477 2.99 -38.37 62.16
C ASN A 477 1.90 -38.89 63.11
N TYR A 478 1.99 -40.14 63.54
CA TYR A 478 1.53 -40.60 64.85
C TYR A 478 2.39 -41.78 65.33
N ASN A 479 2.97 -41.59 66.52
CA ASN A 479 3.51 -42.49 67.56
C ASN A 479 3.47 -44.00 67.31
N VAL A 480 4.60 -44.70 67.57
CA VAL A 480 5.01 -45.30 68.87
C VAL A 480 6.53 -45.42 68.87
#